data_AF-A0A397TW52-F1
#
_entry.id   AF-A0A397TW52-F1
#
_cell.length_a   1.000
_cell.length_b   1.000
_cell.length_c   1.000
_cell.angle_alpha   90.00
_cell.angle_beta   90.00
_cell.angle_gamma   90.00
#
_symmetry.space_group_name_H-M   'P 1'
#
loop_
_entity.id
_entity.type
_entity.pdbx_description
1 polymer ?
#
loop_
_entity_poly.entity_id
_entity_poly.type
_entity_poly.pdbx_seq_one_letter_code
_entity_poly.pdbx_strand_id
1 'polypeptide(L)'
;MGLVRLTQEASKNFLAPENNQSAYIENLLNDIAIKVPINRSRLSSNFKPQKLFQDKIIIPISIDAANNENERNASELASDLAYMILFKNITTISSGVTNDLDPNYNVRLLGFIQNKWNDYKAPITFGIMLFIFSYLLSHILSYNLKSEYFERINTAIYILGLIIPNFILSILFVVKYSNQVPELYWLRHYN
;
A
#
# COMPACT_ATOMS: atom_id res chain seq x y z
N MET A 1 -1.22 -4.05 -0.19
CA MET A 1 -2.26 -5.08 0.01
C MET A 1 -3.19 -5.01 -1.18
N GLY A 2 -3.21 -6.02 -2.04
CA GLY A 2 -4.14 -6.04 -3.17
C GLY A 2 -5.03 -7.26 -3.16
N LEU A 3 -5.77 -7.41 -4.25
CA LEU A 3 -6.91 -8.32 -4.33
C LEU A 3 -6.72 -9.27 -5.50
N VAL A 4 -6.87 -10.56 -5.24
CA VAL A 4 -6.97 -11.59 -6.29
C VAL A 4 -8.37 -12.18 -6.26
N ARG A 5 -8.87 -12.59 -7.43
CA ARG A 5 -10.19 -13.23 -7.57
C ARG A 5 -9.99 -14.70 -7.90
N LEU A 6 -10.81 -15.57 -7.34
CA LEU A 6 -10.86 -16.97 -7.72
C LEU A 6 -11.72 -17.17 -8.99
N THR A 7 -11.46 -18.23 -9.75
CA THR A 7 -12.36 -18.69 -10.82
C THR A 7 -13.72 -19.08 -10.22
N GLN A 8 -14.74 -19.22 -11.08
CA GLN A 8 -16.07 -19.59 -10.62
C GLN A 8 -16.09 -20.98 -9.98
N GLU A 9 -15.35 -21.94 -10.55
CA GLU A 9 -15.22 -23.30 -10.02
C GLU A 9 -14.49 -23.30 -8.68
N ALA A 10 -13.34 -22.63 -8.60
CA ALA A 10 -12.60 -22.52 -7.35
C ALA A 10 -13.37 -21.78 -6.25
N SER A 11 -14.19 -20.78 -6.60
CA SER A 11 -15.07 -20.08 -5.66
C SER A 11 -16.11 -21.02 -5.04
N LYS A 12 -16.68 -21.93 -5.83
CA LYS A 12 -17.62 -22.95 -5.33
C LYS A 12 -16.90 -23.92 -4.39
N ASN A 13 -15.73 -24.41 -4.79
CA ASN A 13 -14.93 -25.30 -3.97
C ASN A 13 -14.52 -24.63 -2.65
N PHE A 14 -14.07 -23.37 -2.69
CA PHE A 14 -13.70 -22.61 -1.50
C PHE A 14 -14.85 -22.46 -0.48
N LEU A 15 -16.09 -22.36 -0.96
CA LEU A 15 -17.29 -22.25 -0.12
C LEU A 15 -17.89 -23.60 0.29
N ALA A 16 -17.38 -24.71 -0.22
CA ALA A 16 -17.91 -26.04 0.08
C ALA A 16 -17.76 -26.34 1.59
N PRO A 17 -18.78 -26.91 2.26
CA PRO A 17 -18.76 -27.15 3.71
C PRO A 17 -17.61 -28.05 4.17
N GLU A 18 -17.18 -28.98 3.32
CA GLU A 18 -16.05 -29.87 3.60
C GLU A 18 -14.67 -29.19 3.53
N ASN A 19 -14.57 -27.99 2.95
CA ASN A 19 -13.28 -27.35 2.69
C ASN A 19 -12.85 -26.40 3.81
N ASN A 20 -11.63 -26.61 4.28
CA ASN A 20 -10.99 -25.71 5.24
C ASN A 20 -10.44 -24.47 4.51
N GLN A 21 -11.19 -23.37 4.58
CA GLN A 21 -10.85 -22.09 3.95
C GLN A 21 -9.48 -21.54 4.38
N SER A 22 -9.13 -21.68 5.66
CA SER A 22 -7.83 -21.23 6.17
C SER A 22 -6.69 -22.04 5.56
N ALA A 23 -6.83 -23.37 5.50
CA ALA A 23 -5.84 -24.24 4.86
C ALA A 23 -5.71 -23.96 3.36
N TYR A 24 -6.83 -23.68 2.68
CA TYR A 24 -6.81 -23.27 1.27
C TYR A 24 -6.01 -21.98 1.07
N ILE A 25 -6.27 -20.95 1.89
CA ILE A 25 -5.54 -19.67 1.82
C ILE A 25 -4.04 -19.89 2.10
N GLU A 26 -3.70 -20.67 3.12
CA GLU A 26 -2.31 -21.00 3.43
C GLU A 26 -1.59 -21.70 2.26
N ASN A 27 -2.25 -22.68 1.64
CA ASN A 27 -1.71 -23.35 0.46
C ASN A 27 -1.57 -22.42 -0.74
N LEU A 28 -2.52 -21.51 -0.95
CA LEU A 28 -2.42 -20.48 -1.98
C LEU A 28 -1.21 -19.56 -1.74
N LEU A 29 -0.99 -19.09 -0.50
CA LEU A 29 0.14 -18.23 -0.17
C LEU A 29 1.48 -18.99 -0.30
N ASN A 30 1.54 -20.26 0.07
CA ASN A 30 2.71 -21.12 -0.13
C ASN A 30 3.03 -21.30 -1.63
N ASP A 31 2.02 -21.59 -2.44
CA ASP A 31 2.18 -21.78 -3.88
C ASP A 31 2.61 -20.47 -4.58
N ILE A 32 2.08 -19.32 -4.15
CA ILE A 32 2.54 -18.00 -4.60
C ILE A 32 4.01 -17.77 -4.22
N ALA A 33 4.41 -18.02 -2.97
CA ALA A 33 5.78 -17.81 -2.49
C ALA A 33 6.84 -18.57 -3.30
N ILE A 34 6.48 -19.77 -3.78
CA ILE A 34 7.36 -20.61 -4.59
C ILE A 34 7.44 -20.10 -6.03
N LYS A 35 6.30 -19.73 -6.63
CA LYS A 35 6.21 -19.38 -8.06
C LYS A 35 6.63 -17.96 -8.36
N VAL A 36 6.27 -17.03 -7.47
CA VAL A 36 6.82 -15.68 -7.42
C VAL A 36 7.76 -15.73 -6.22
N PRO A 37 9.08 -15.81 -6.41
CA PRO A 37 10.04 -16.11 -5.35
C PRO A 37 10.06 -15.00 -4.28
N ILE A 38 9.08 -15.08 -3.38
CA ILE A 38 8.78 -14.17 -2.29
C ILE A 38 8.98 -14.97 -1.02
N ASN A 39 9.66 -14.39 -0.04
CA ASN A 39 9.75 -15.03 1.27
C ASN A 39 8.34 -15.23 1.85
N ARG A 40 7.97 -16.47 2.16
CA ARG A 40 6.62 -16.82 2.63
C ARG A 40 6.18 -16.00 3.85
N SER A 41 7.11 -15.63 4.73
CA SER A 41 6.82 -14.79 5.90
C SER A 41 6.32 -13.39 5.56
N ARG A 42 6.64 -12.88 4.35
CA ARG A 42 6.18 -11.58 3.84
C ARG A 42 4.82 -11.64 3.16
N LEU A 43 4.25 -12.83 2.99
CA LEU A 43 2.92 -13.02 2.42
C LEU A 43 1.89 -13.21 3.53
N SER A 44 0.83 -12.41 3.48
CA SER A 44 -0.29 -12.57 4.40
C SER A 44 -1.62 -12.33 3.71
N SER A 45 -2.65 -12.97 4.26
CA SER A 45 -4.03 -12.72 3.89
C SER A 45 -4.82 -12.55 5.17
N ASN A 46 -5.63 -11.50 5.20
CA ASN A 46 -6.68 -11.36 6.18
C ASN A 46 -7.78 -12.33 5.75
N PHE A 47 -7.83 -13.49 6.43
CA PHE A 47 -8.71 -14.66 6.26
C PHE A 47 -10.23 -14.40 6.13
N LYS A 48 -10.65 -13.13 6.02
CA LYS A 48 -12.02 -12.72 5.72
C LYS A 48 -12.14 -12.48 4.22
N PRO A 49 -12.69 -13.42 3.43
CA PRO A 49 -12.98 -13.18 2.02
C PRO A 49 -13.89 -11.95 1.88
N GLN A 50 -13.46 -10.97 1.09
CA GLN A 50 -14.20 -9.72 0.91
C GLN A 50 -15.16 -9.85 -0.26
N LYS A 51 -16.42 -10.23 0.05
CA LYS A 51 -17.59 -10.17 -0.83
C LYS A 51 -17.52 -10.95 -2.15
N LEU A 52 -18.67 -11.50 -2.52
CA LEU A 52 -18.95 -12.04 -3.85
C LEU A 52 -19.07 -10.84 -4.82
N PHE A 53 -18.13 -10.70 -5.76
CA PHE A 53 -18.37 -9.90 -6.96
C PHE A 53 -18.75 -10.87 -8.07
N GLN A 54 -20.02 -10.87 -8.49
CA GLN A 54 -20.55 -11.83 -9.48
C GLN A 54 -20.35 -13.29 -9.06
N ASP A 55 -20.67 -13.63 -7.82
CA ASP A 55 -20.55 -14.99 -7.26
C ASP A 55 -19.13 -15.59 -7.23
N LYS A 56 -18.10 -14.74 -7.40
CA LYS A 56 -16.70 -15.13 -7.29
C LYS A 56 -16.06 -14.58 -6.01
N ILE A 57 -15.22 -15.39 -5.39
CA ILE A 57 -14.51 -15.05 -4.15
C ILE A 57 -13.32 -14.13 -4.47
N ILE A 58 -13.19 -13.08 -3.67
CA ILE A 58 -12.03 -12.18 -3.68
C ILE A 58 -11.22 -12.42 -2.41
N ILE A 59 -9.93 -12.72 -2.60
CA ILE A 59 -8.97 -12.95 -1.53
C ILE A 59 -8.03 -11.73 -1.47
N PRO A 60 -7.96 -11.03 -0.33
CA PRO A 60 -6.93 -10.04 -0.13
C PRO A 60 -5.57 -10.70 0.11
N ILE A 61 -4.53 -10.19 -0.52
CA ILE A 61 -3.15 -10.62 -0.34
C ILE A 61 -2.28 -9.39 -0.06
N SER A 62 -1.41 -9.51 0.93
CA SER A 62 -0.41 -8.52 1.30
C SER A 62 0.98 -9.07 1.07
N ILE A 63 1.85 -8.22 0.54
CA ILE A 63 3.29 -8.46 0.43
C ILE A 63 3.95 -7.38 1.29
N ASP A 64 4.62 -7.79 2.35
CA ASP A 64 5.33 -6.87 3.23
C ASP A 64 6.59 -6.32 2.55
N ALA A 65 7.10 -5.20 3.07
CA ALA A 65 8.32 -4.57 2.58
C ALA A 65 9.52 -5.54 2.61
N ALA A 66 10.54 -5.24 1.80
CA ALA A 66 11.78 -6.00 1.83
C ALA A 66 12.43 -5.87 3.21
N ASN A 67 12.91 -6.98 3.76
CA ASN A 67 13.58 -6.96 5.07
C ASN A 67 15.05 -6.50 4.97
N ASN A 68 15.62 -6.52 3.76
CA ASN A 68 17.00 -6.15 3.48
C ASN A 68 17.15 -5.73 2.00
N GLU A 69 18.30 -5.15 1.65
CA GLU A 69 18.59 -4.61 0.31
C GLU A 69 18.68 -5.68 -0.80
N ASN A 70 18.88 -6.96 -0.43
CA ASN A 70 18.97 -8.06 -1.39
C ASN A 70 17.59 -8.64 -1.73
N GLU A 71 16.56 -8.30 -0.97
CA GLU A 71 15.19 -8.72 -1.23
C GLU A 71 14.50 -7.79 -2.22
N ARG A 72 13.73 -8.37 -3.14
CA ARG A 72 12.95 -7.59 -4.11
C ARG A 72 11.86 -6.76 -3.44
N ASN A 73 11.60 -5.60 -4.05
CA ASN A 73 10.57 -4.67 -3.61
C ASN A 73 9.17 -5.30 -3.68
N ALA A 74 8.33 -5.01 -2.69
CA ALA A 74 6.97 -5.51 -2.63
C ALA A 74 6.13 -5.10 -3.87
N SER A 75 6.37 -3.90 -4.42
CA SER A 75 5.70 -3.39 -5.62
C SER A 75 6.07 -4.17 -6.88
N GLU A 76 7.35 -4.51 -7.04
CA GLU A 76 7.84 -5.32 -8.17
C GLU A 76 7.29 -6.75 -8.08
N LEU A 77 7.37 -7.37 -6.91
CA LEU A 77 6.83 -8.70 -6.66
C LEU A 77 5.32 -8.77 -6.91
N ALA A 78 4.58 -7.73 -6.51
CA ALA A 78 3.16 -7.64 -6.78
C ALA A 78 2.84 -7.45 -8.26
N SER A 79 3.66 -6.67 -8.98
CA SER A 79 3.54 -6.50 -10.43
C SER A 79 3.78 -7.83 -11.15
N ASP A 80 4.84 -8.56 -10.79
CA ASP A 80 5.14 -9.88 -11.36
C ASP A 80 4.00 -10.87 -11.13
N LEU A 81 3.49 -10.96 -9.90
CA LEU A 81 2.33 -11.79 -9.58
C LEU A 81 1.12 -11.43 -10.45
N ALA A 82 0.83 -10.14 -10.62
CA ALA A 82 -0.28 -9.67 -11.45
C ALA A 82 -0.09 -10.05 -12.94
N TYR A 83 1.12 -9.87 -13.47
CA TYR A 83 1.47 -10.31 -14.83
C TYR A 83 1.34 -11.82 -15.00
N MET A 84 1.80 -12.59 -14.02
CA MET A 84 1.71 -14.06 -14.07
C MET A 84 0.27 -14.56 -14.02
N ILE A 85 -0.61 -13.90 -13.26
CA ILE A 85 -2.05 -14.20 -13.25
C ILE A 85 -2.68 -13.83 -14.60
N LEU A 86 -2.35 -12.66 -15.17
CA LEU A 86 -2.88 -12.20 -16.45
C LEU A 86 -2.50 -13.15 -17.61
N PHE A 87 -1.24 -13.57 -17.64
CA PHE A 87 -0.68 -14.50 -18.62
C PHE A 87 -0.61 -15.93 -18.08
N LYS A 88 -1.59 -16.31 -17.25
CA LYS A 88 -1.64 -17.60 -16.56
C LYS A 88 -1.33 -18.78 -17.47
N ASN A 89 -1.90 -18.80 -18.67
CA ASN A 89 -1.76 -19.89 -19.64
C ASN A 89 -0.31 -20.21 -20.05
N ILE A 90 0.62 -19.27 -19.86
CA ILE A 90 2.04 -19.42 -20.23
C ILE A 90 2.98 -19.26 -19.02
N THR A 91 2.45 -19.11 -17.80
CA THR A 91 3.26 -18.95 -16.59
C THR A 91 3.07 -20.14 -15.65
N THR A 92 3.96 -20.26 -14.66
CA THR A 92 3.91 -21.34 -13.65
C THR A 92 2.67 -21.28 -12.77
N ILE A 93 1.93 -20.17 -12.76
CA ILE A 93 0.65 -19.99 -12.03
C ILE A 93 -0.51 -20.79 -12.68
N SER A 94 -0.32 -21.42 -13.84
CA SER A 94 -1.30 -22.35 -14.45
C SER A 94 -1.43 -23.72 -13.76
N SER A 95 -0.68 -23.98 -12.68
CA SER A 95 -0.72 -25.25 -11.94
C SER A 95 -0.97 -25.02 -10.44
N GLY A 96 -1.23 -26.08 -9.67
CA GLY A 96 -1.42 -25.98 -8.21
C GLY A 96 -2.62 -25.12 -7.80
N VAL A 97 -2.59 -24.58 -6.58
CA VAL A 97 -3.69 -23.76 -6.04
C VAL A 97 -3.72 -22.39 -6.72
N THR A 98 -2.59 -21.88 -7.20
CA THR A 98 -2.56 -20.64 -7.99
C THR A 98 -3.30 -20.75 -9.33
N ASN A 99 -3.55 -21.97 -9.83
CA ASN A 99 -4.40 -22.17 -11.01
C ASN A 99 -5.87 -21.75 -10.76
N ASP A 100 -6.28 -21.60 -9.52
CA ASP A 100 -7.61 -21.15 -9.16
C ASP A 100 -7.81 -19.64 -9.30
N LEU A 101 -6.74 -18.86 -9.54
CA LEU A 101 -6.83 -17.40 -9.73
C LEU A 101 -7.48 -17.02 -11.07
N ASP A 102 -8.42 -16.10 -11.12
CA ASP A 102 -9.11 -15.74 -12.36
C ASP A 102 -8.26 -14.77 -13.22
N PRO A 103 -7.77 -15.17 -14.41
CA PRO A 103 -6.97 -14.30 -15.28
C PRO A 103 -7.78 -13.16 -15.91
N ASN A 104 -9.10 -13.34 -16.03
CA ASN A 104 -10.03 -12.33 -16.55
C ASN A 104 -10.46 -11.35 -15.45
N TYR A 105 -10.03 -11.57 -14.21
CA TYR A 105 -10.08 -10.50 -13.23
C TYR A 105 -9.04 -9.50 -13.68
N ASN A 106 -9.51 -8.32 -14.08
CA ASN A 106 -8.65 -7.21 -14.35
C ASN A 106 -7.87 -6.99 -13.04
N VAL A 107 -6.64 -7.51 -12.96
CA VAL A 107 -5.73 -7.33 -11.83
C VAL A 107 -5.25 -5.88 -11.85
N ARG A 108 -6.15 -4.93 -12.13
CA ARG A 108 -6.04 -3.55 -11.73
C ARG A 108 -6.26 -3.52 -10.23
N LEU A 109 -5.21 -3.88 -9.50
CA LEU A 109 -4.51 -2.88 -8.69
C LEU A 109 -5.34 -2.07 -7.70
N LEU A 110 -6.43 -2.58 -7.16
CA LEU A 110 -7.14 -1.88 -6.08
C LEU A 110 -6.31 -1.76 -4.79
N GLY A 111 -5.11 -2.39 -4.71
CA GLY A 111 -4.16 -2.03 -3.65
C GLY A 111 -2.70 -2.55 -3.73
N PHE A 112 -2.25 -3.13 -4.85
CA PHE A 112 -0.84 -3.54 -5.00
C PHE A 112 0.07 -2.44 -5.58
N ILE A 113 -0.44 -1.63 -6.49
CA ILE A 113 0.27 -0.53 -7.17
C ILE A 113 -0.70 0.63 -7.29
N GLN A 114 -1.35 1.02 -6.19
CA GLN A 114 -1.89 2.36 -6.13
C GLN A 114 -0.74 3.29 -5.79
N ASN A 115 0.13 3.50 -6.78
CA ASN A 115 0.97 4.69 -6.80
C ASN A 115 0.02 5.88 -7.02
N LYS A 116 -0.71 6.26 -5.96
CA LYS A 116 -1.58 7.43 -5.93
C LYS A 116 -0.78 8.72 -6.05
N TRP A 117 0.54 8.64 -6.22
CA TRP A 117 1.34 9.77 -6.65
C TRP A 117 0.69 10.47 -7.85
N ASN A 118 0.24 9.78 -8.89
CA ASN A 118 -0.40 10.48 -10.02
C ASN A 118 -1.73 11.16 -9.63
N ASP A 119 -2.47 10.58 -8.69
CA ASP A 119 -3.74 11.14 -8.22
C ASP A 119 -3.53 12.36 -7.30
N TYR A 120 -2.47 12.35 -6.50
CA TYR A 120 -2.17 13.40 -5.51
C TYR A 120 -1.07 14.36 -5.94
N LYS A 121 -0.31 14.07 -6.99
CA LYS A 121 0.79 14.92 -7.47
C LYS A 121 0.27 16.29 -7.85
N ALA A 122 -0.83 16.36 -8.58
CA ALA A 122 -1.45 17.63 -8.98
C ALA A 122 -1.88 18.48 -7.75
N PRO A 123 -2.72 17.97 -6.82
CA PRO A 123 -3.11 18.77 -5.65
C PRO A 123 -1.95 19.08 -4.70
N ILE A 124 -0.98 18.17 -4.52
CA ILE A 124 0.23 18.44 -3.71
C ILE A 124 1.06 19.56 -4.35
N THR A 125 1.30 19.48 -5.67
CA THR A 125 2.06 20.52 -6.40
C THR A 125 1.34 21.86 -6.31
N PHE A 126 0.01 21.88 -6.49
CA PHE A 126 -0.79 23.09 -6.35
C PHE A 126 -0.72 23.68 -4.93
N GLY A 127 -0.80 22.83 -3.90
CA GLY A 127 -0.67 23.26 -2.50
C GLY A 127 0.69 23.88 -2.20
N ILE A 128 1.78 23.29 -2.69
CA ILE A 128 3.14 23.83 -2.54
C ILE A 128 3.27 25.19 -3.25
N MET A 129 2.78 25.29 -4.49
CA MET A 129 2.83 26.54 -5.25
C MET A 129 2.01 27.65 -4.58
N LEU A 130 0.81 27.33 -4.07
CA LEU A 130 -0.03 28.27 -3.35
C LEU A 130 0.64 28.75 -2.05
N PHE A 131 1.29 27.84 -1.31
CA PHE A 131 2.03 28.18 -0.10
C PHE A 131 3.17 29.17 -0.40
N ILE A 132 4.02 28.87 -1.39
CA ILE A 132 5.13 29.75 -1.81
C ILE A 132 4.60 31.12 -2.28
N PHE A 133 3.55 31.11 -3.11
CA PHE A 133 2.94 32.35 -3.60
C PHE A 133 2.39 33.21 -2.45
N SER A 134 1.70 32.60 -1.48
CA SER A 134 1.19 33.31 -0.31
C SER A 134 2.31 33.93 0.53
N TYR A 135 3.44 33.21 0.69
CA TYR A 135 4.60 33.67 1.43
C TYR A 135 5.23 34.91 0.78
N LEU A 136 5.47 34.83 -0.54
CA LEU A 136 6.02 35.96 -1.31
C LEU A 136 5.09 37.16 -1.29
N LEU A 137 3.78 36.95 -1.48
CA LEU A 137 2.79 38.02 -1.46
C LEU A 137 2.75 38.72 -0.09
N SER A 138 2.79 37.95 1.01
CA SER A 138 2.84 38.49 2.36
C SER A 138 4.09 39.32 2.62
N HIS A 139 5.24 38.90 2.09
CA HIS A 139 6.50 39.64 2.20
C HIS A 139 6.45 40.96 1.41
N ILE A 140 5.95 40.93 0.17
CA ILE A 140 5.75 42.15 -0.65
C ILE A 140 4.78 43.12 0.02
N LEU A 141 3.68 42.62 0.59
CA LEU A 141 2.73 43.47 1.32
C LEU A 141 3.37 44.10 2.55
N SER A 142 4.14 43.34 3.33
CA SER A 142 4.85 43.88 4.48
C SER A 142 5.81 45.01 4.09
N TYR A 143 6.55 44.83 3.00
CA TYR A 143 7.45 45.85 2.45
C TYR A 143 6.69 47.12 2.04
N ASN A 144 5.60 46.97 1.27
CA ASN A 144 4.79 48.11 0.83
C ASN A 144 4.11 48.85 1.99
N LEU A 145 3.65 48.12 3.00
CA LEU A 145 3.03 48.68 4.20
C LEU A 145 4.05 49.24 5.19
N LYS A 146 5.36 49.02 4.97
CA LYS A 146 6.44 49.33 5.91
C LYS A 146 6.13 48.84 7.34
N SER A 147 5.49 47.69 7.44
CA SER A 147 4.99 47.16 8.70
C SER A 147 5.79 45.94 9.14
N GLU A 148 6.73 46.19 10.06
CA GLU A 148 7.55 45.17 10.70
C GLU A 148 6.70 44.23 11.58
N TYR A 149 5.64 44.76 12.20
CA TYR A 149 4.69 43.98 12.99
C TYR A 149 3.97 42.92 12.14
N PHE A 150 3.51 43.32 10.95
CA PHE A 150 2.86 42.41 10.00
C PHE A 150 3.83 41.35 9.45
N GLU A 151 5.09 41.74 9.21
CA GLU A 151 6.16 40.81 8.80
C GLU A 151 6.38 39.70 9.84
N ARG A 152 6.53 40.10 11.11
CA ARG A 152 6.83 39.18 12.22
C ARG A 152 5.68 38.19 12.43
N ILE A 153 4.42 38.66 12.38
CA ILE A 153 3.25 37.78 12.53
C ILE A 153 3.16 36.78 11.40
N ASN A 154 3.25 37.23 10.14
CA ASN A 154 3.16 36.31 9.00
C ASN A 154 4.30 35.30 9.01
N THR A 155 5.53 35.73 9.32
CA THR A 155 6.68 34.84 9.48
C THR A 155 6.44 33.77 10.54
N ALA A 156 5.90 34.15 11.70
CA ALA A 156 5.54 33.21 12.76
C ALA A 156 4.46 32.21 12.31
N ILE A 157 3.43 32.68 11.59
CA ILE A 157 2.38 31.82 11.02
C ILE A 157 2.97 30.78 10.06
N TYR A 158 3.89 31.19 9.18
CA TYR A 158 4.53 30.27 8.24
C TYR A 158 5.43 29.24 8.93
N ILE A 159 6.20 29.66 9.94
CA ILE A 159 7.02 28.74 10.75
C ILE A 159 6.13 27.70 11.44
N LEU A 160 5.04 28.13 12.08
CA LEU A 160 4.08 27.22 12.70
C LEU A 160 3.41 26.30 11.67
N GLY A 161 3.07 26.84 10.50
CA GLY A 161 2.51 26.11 9.38
C GLY A 161 3.43 25.04 8.80
N LEU A 162 4.75 25.12 9.02
CA LEU A 162 5.73 24.10 8.64
C LEU A 162 6.00 23.10 9.78
N ILE A 163 6.09 23.57 11.02
CA ILE A 163 6.40 22.74 12.19
C ILE A 163 5.27 21.74 12.48
N ILE A 164 4.02 22.20 12.47
CA ILE A 164 2.87 21.37 12.87
C ILE A 164 2.70 20.14 11.94
N PRO A 165 2.67 20.29 10.59
CA PRO A 165 2.57 19.14 9.71
C PRO A 165 3.76 18.20 9.83
N ASN A 166 4.98 18.73 10.00
CA ASN A 166 6.18 17.91 10.18
C ASN A 166 6.10 17.05 11.44
N PHE A 167 5.65 17.63 12.55
CA PHE A 167 5.44 16.92 13.80
C PHE A 167 4.37 15.82 13.68
N ILE A 168 3.23 16.13 13.05
CA ILE A 168 2.15 15.17 12.80
C ILE A 168 2.65 14.02 11.90
N LEU A 169 3.35 14.33 10.81
CA LEU A 169 3.89 13.34 9.89
C LEU A 169 4.90 12.42 10.59
N SER A 170 5.76 12.98 11.44
CA SER A 170 6.74 12.23 12.22
C SER A 170 6.07 11.26 13.20
N ILE A 171 5.04 11.70 13.94
CA ILE A 171 4.27 10.82 14.83
C ILE A 171 3.58 9.72 14.03
N LEU A 172 2.88 10.08 12.94
CA LEU A 172 2.20 9.11 12.09
C LEU A 172 3.18 8.09 11.50
N PHE A 173 4.37 8.55 11.11
CA PHE A 173 5.42 7.69 10.60
C PHE A 173 5.88 6.69 11.67
N VAL A 174 6.23 7.17 12.87
CA VAL A 174 6.63 6.32 13.98
C VAL A 174 5.51 5.33 14.32
N VAL A 175 4.27 5.77 14.47
CA VAL A 175 3.15 4.88 14.85
C VAL A 175 2.89 3.79 13.79
N LYS A 176 2.97 4.13 12.50
CA LYS A 176 2.64 3.19 11.42
C LYS A 176 3.81 2.32 10.96
N TYR A 177 5.03 2.81 11.07
CA TYR A 177 6.21 2.23 10.43
C TYR A 177 7.39 1.96 11.37
N SER A 178 7.30 2.25 12.68
CA SER A 178 8.36 1.93 13.65
C SER A 178 8.75 0.44 13.66
N ASN A 179 7.79 -0.45 13.45
CA ASN A 179 8.05 -1.90 13.36
C ASN A 179 8.84 -2.31 12.10
N GLN A 180 9.04 -1.41 11.14
CA GLN A 180 9.76 -1.66 9.87
C GLN A 180 11.18 -1.06 9.87
N VAL A 181 11.57 -0.31 10.92
CA VAL A 181 12.91 0.27 11.07
C VAL A 181 13.50 -0.22 12.39
N PRO A 182 14.46 -1.17 12.37
CA PRO A 182 15.03 -1.79 13.56
C PRO A 182 15.58 -0.80 14.60
N GLU A 183 16.08 0.35 14.16
CA GLU A 183 16.68 1.41 14.99
C GLU A 183 15.64 2.23 15.79
N LEU A 184 14.34 2.09 15.48
CA LEU A 184 13.23 2.80 16.14
C LEU A 184 12.40 1.87 17.06
N TYR A 185 12.94 0.69 17.41
CA TYR A 185 12.30 -0.21 18.37
C TYR A 185 12.21 0.43 19.75
N TRP A 186 11.01 0.87 20.12
CA TRP A 186 10.68 1.07 21.52
C TRP A 186 10.37 -0.31 22.12
N LEU A 187 11.20 -0.76 23.08
CA LEU A 187 10.95 -1.94 23.91
C LEU A 187 9.58 -1.78 24.59
N ARG A 188 8.55 -2.35 23.98
CA ARG A 188 7.23 -2.49 24.61
C ARG A 188 7.37 -3.60 25.64
N HIS A 189 7.80 -3.25 26.85
CA HIS A 189 7.66 -4.13 28.00
C HIS A 189 6.16 -4.37 28.21
N TYR A 190 5.72 -5.56 27.83
CA TYR A 190 4.42 -6.09 28.25
C TYR A 190 4.54 -6.51 29.71
N ASN A 191 3.83 -5.78 30.59
CA ASN A 191 3.35 -6.29 31.87
C ASN A 191 1.93 -6.80 31.68
#